data_AF-A0A382NHC0-F1
#
_entry.id   AF-A0A382NHC0-F1
#
_cell.length_a   1.000
_cell.length_b   1.000
_cell.length_c   1.000
_cell.angle_alpha   90.00
_cell.angle_beta   90.00
_cell.angle_gamma   90.00
#
_symmetry.space_group_name_H-M   'P 1'
#
loop_
_entity.id
_entity.type
_entity.pdbx_description
1 polymer ?
#
loop_
_entity_poly.entity_id
_entity_poly.type
_entity_poly.pdbx_seq_one_letter_code
_entity_poly.pdbx_strand_id
1 'polypeptide(L)'
;GSSKSGSSGGLSFDEMVDRGYVVIGTPTSVAEQLTEVATSLNVGNLMLLCQFGNMDRDLTRFNTELMAREVLPEIRDLFADEWEHRWGIRPMEADESGSPTPPGMAW
;
A
#
# COMPACT_ATOMS: atom_id res chain seq x y z
N GLY A 1 -1.88 5.93 41.02
CA GLY A 1 -1.34 4.56 40.82
C GLY A 1 -2.06 3.98 39.62
N SER A 2 -1.41 3.49 38.59
CA SER A 2 -0.35 2.49 38.62
C SER A 2 0.74 2.82 37.60
N SER A 3 2.00 2.62 38.01
CA SER A 3 3.19 2.60 37.16
C SER A 3 3.27 1.27 36.41
N LYS A 4 3.86 1.27 35.20
CA LYS A 4 4.67 0.22 34.54
C LYS A 4 4.58 0.42 33.01
N SER A 5 5.62 0.30 32.20
CA SER A 5 7.00 -0.16 32.36
C SER A 5 7.72 0.29 31.10
N GLY A 6 8.82 1.03 31.19
CA GLY A 6 9.78 1.04 30.08
C GLY A 6 10.29 -0.40 29.92
N SER A 7 10.11 -1.00 28.74
CA SER A 7 10.70 -2.30 28.46
C SER A 7 11.30 -2.31 27.06
N SER A 8 12.50 -2.85 27.00
CA SER A 8 13.35 -3.10 25.86
C SER A 8 12.63 -3.64 24.61
N GLY A 9 12.81 -2.97 23.48
CA GLY A 9 13.22 -3.66 22.24
C GLY A 9 12.23 -3.81 21.10
N GLY A 10 10.93 -3.52 21.25
CA GLY A 10 9.99 -3.62 20.12
C GLY A 10 8.60 -3.08 20.44
N LEU A 11 7.93 -2.54 19.42
CA LEU A 11 6.51 -2.18 19.50
C LEU A 11 5.68 -3.46 19.64
N SER A 12 4.69 -3.48 20.54
CA SER A 12 3.71 -4.57 20.54
C SER A 12 2.88 -4.54 19.26
N PHE A 13 2.33 -5.68 18.85
CA PHE A 13 1.51 -5.76 17.62
C PHE A 13 0.33 -4.78 17.68
N ASP A 14 -0.37 -4.72 18.81
CA ASP A 14 -1.49 -3.79 19.00
C ASP A 14 -1.02 -2.33 18.90
N GLU A 15 0.15 -1.98 19.45
CA GLU A 15 0.73 -0.65 19.25
C GLU A 15 1.17 -0.39 17.80
N MET A 16 1.58 -1.41 17.06
CA MET A 16 1.91 -1.27 15.64
C MET A 16 0.66 -1.00 14.81
N VAL A 17 -0.46 -1.62 15.16
CA VAL A 17 -1.77 -1.35 14.55
C VAL A 17 -2.26 0.05 14.93
N ASP A 18 -2.25 0.40 16.21
CA ASP A 18 -2.69 1.71 16.71
C ASP A 18 -1.87 2.88 16.14
N ARG A 19 -0.57 2.67 15.90
CA ARG A 19 0.31 3.70 15.29
C ARG A 19 0.21 3.72 13.76
N GLY A 20 -0.60 2.87 13.15
CA GLY A 20 -0.77 2.79 11.69
C GLY A 20 0.42 2.17 10.95
N TYR A 21 1.34 1.49 11.64
CA TYR A 21 2.43 0.76 10.98
C TYR A 21 1.92 -0.51 10.27
N VAL A 22 0.83 -1.09 10.77
CA VAL A 22 0.17 -2.25 10.16
C VAL A 22 -1.32 -1.95 10.07
N VAL A 23 -1.83 -1.83 8.85
CA VAL A 23 -3.25 -1.55 8.59
C VAL A 23 -3.97 -2.87 8.34
N ILE A 24 -4.94 -3.20 9.20
CA ILE A 24 -5.74 -4.43 9.12
C ILE A 24 -7.20 -4.08 9.34
N GLY A 25 -8.09 -4.62 8.49
CA GLY A 25 -9.52 -4.40 8.64
C GLY A 25 -10.31 -4.82 7.41
N THR A 26 -11.54 -4.31 7.33
CA THR A 26 -12.35 -4.39 6.11
C THR A 26 -11.80 -3.42 5.05
N PRO A 27 -12.02 -3.66 3.75
CA PRO A 27 -11.51 -2.78 2.69
C PRO A 27 -11.85 -1.31 2.91
N THR A 28 -13.06 -1.00 3.35
CA THR A 28 -13.50 0.37 3.68
C THR A 28 -12.69 0.98 4.82
N SER A 29 -12.48 0.26 5.92
CA SER A 29 -11.70 0.77 7.05
C SER A 29 -10.22 0.95 6.71
N VAL A 30 -9.68 0.11 5.81
CA VAL A 30 -8.32 0.30 5.28
C VAL A 30 -8.24 1.57 4.42
N ALA A 31 -9.23 1.83 3.56
CA ALA A 31 -9.27 3.04 2.74
C ALA A 31 -9.34 4.32 3.58
N GLU A 32 -10.15 4.33 4.65
CA GLU A 32 -10.27 5.45 5.59
C GLU A 32 -8.92 5.73 6.28
N GLN A 33 -8.27 4.69 6.83
CA GLN A 33 -6.97 4.83 7.48
C GLN A 33 -5.89 5.32 6.51
N LEU A 34 -5.87 4.80 5.28
CA LEU A 34 -4.93 5.26 4.26
C LEU A 34 -5.19 6.72 3.85
N THR A 35 -6.47 7.12 3.79
CA THR A 35 -6.86 8.51 3.51
C THR A 35 -6.39 9.45 4.61
N GLU A 36 -6.58 9.07 5.88
CA GLU A 36 -6.10 9.84 7.03
C GLU A 36 -4.57 9.97 7.03
N VAL A 37 -3.84 8.88 6.75
CA VAL A 37 -2.38 8.90 6.66
C VAL A 37 -1.90 9.75 5.47
N ALA A 38 -2.55 9.63 4.31
CA ALA A 38 -2.19 10.39 3.12
C ALA A 38 -2.42 11.90 3.30
N THR A 39 -3.55 12.29 3.91
CA THR A 39 -3.90 13.71 4.18
C THR A 39 -3.08 14.32 5.30
N SER A 40 -2.83 13.59 6.39
CA SER A 40 -2.01 14.08 7.51
C SER A 40 -0.55 14.30 7.15
N LEU A 41 0.04 13.41 6.34
CA LEU A 41 1.42 13.54 5.85
C LEU A 41 1.53 14.39 4.57
N ASN A 42 0.40 14.71 3.94
CA ASN A 42 0.30 15.39 2.65
C ASN A 42 1.21 14.77 1.57
N VAL A 43 1.12 13.44 1.42
CA VAL A 43 1.97 12.65 0.51
C VAL A 43 1.21 12.25 -0.75
N GLY A 44 1.82 12.46 -1.93
CA GLY A 44 1.21 12.11 -3.22
C GLY A 44 1.48 10.68 -3.69
N ASN A 45 2.35 9.92 -3.01
CA ASN A 45 2.61 8.51 -3.31
C ASN A 45 2.83 7.76 -1.99
N LEU A 46 2.09 6.67 -1.81
CA LEU A 46 2.21 5.80 -0.64
C LEU A 46 2.53 4.38 -1.13
N MET A 47 3.61 3.80 -0.60
CA MET A 47 4.02 2.44 -0.93
C MET A 47 3.42 1.47 0.08
N LEU A 48 2.59 0.56 -0.41
CA LEU A 48 1.92 -0.45 0.40
C LEU A 48 2.60 -1.81 0.28
N LEU A 49 2.82 -2.46 1.41
CA LEU A 49 3.23 -3.86 1.47
C LEU A 49 1.98 -4.72 1.66
N CYS A 50 1.42 -5.23 0.56
CA CYS A 50 0.23 -6.09 0.58
C CYS A 50 0.50 -7.53 1.06
N GLN A 51 1.72 -7.81 1.51
CA GLN A 51 2.17 -9.11 2.00
C GLN A 51 2.61 -8.95 3.47
N PHE A 52 1.99 -9.70 4.37
CA PHE A 52 2.28 -9.60 5.80
C PHE A 52 2.46 -10.98 6.43
N GLY A 53 3.57 -11.18 7.15
CA GLY A 53 3.85 -12.41 7.87
C GLY A 53 4.02 -13.63 6.96
N ASN A 54 3.29 -14.71 7.25
CA ASN A 54 3.38 -16.00 6.58
C ASN A 54 2.21 -16.20 5.59
N MET A 55 1.99 -15.23 4.70
CA MET A 55 1.01 -15.38 3.62
C MET A 55 1.59 -16.25 2.50
N ASP A 56 0.88 -17.32 2.15
CA ASP A 56 1.19 -18.08 0.94
C ASP A 56 0.97 -17.23 -0.32
N ARG A 57 1.56 -17.66 -1.44
CA ARG A 57 1.51 -16.92 -2.72
C ARG A 57 0.08 -16.57 -3.15
N ASP A 58 -0.83 -17.53 -3.06
CA ASP A 58 -2.20 -17.36 -3.53
C ASP A 58 -2.99 -16.38 -2.64
N LEU A 59 -2.70 -16.38 -1.33
CA LEU A 59 -3.28 -15.43 -0.38
C LEU A 59 -2.73 -14.01 -0.60
N THR A 60 -1.43 -13.88 -0.86
CA THR A 60 -0.80 -12.59 -1.21
C THR A 60 -1.41 -12.02 -2.49
N ARG A 61 -1.64 -12.86 -3.49
CA ARG A 61 -2.30 -12.48 -4.74
C ARG A 61 -3.73 -12.02 -4.50
N PHE A 62 -4.50 -12.78 -3.72
CA PHE A 62 -5.87 -12.41 -3.36
C PHE A 62 -5.94 -11.06 -2.63
N ASN A 63 -5.08 -10.85 -1.62
CA ASN A 63 -5.05 -9.58 -0.89
C ASN A 63 -4.67 -8.40 -1.79
N THR A 64 -3.67 -8.58 -2.66
CA THR A 64 -3.26 -7.55 -3.62
C THR A 64 -4.40 -7.20 -4.59
N GLU A 65 -5.13 -8.21 -5.08
CA GLU A 65 -6.30 -7.98 -5.93
C GLU A 65 -7.44 -7.28 -5.18
N LEU A 66 -7.70 -7.64 -3.93
CA LEU A 66 -8.73 -7.03 -3.10
C LEU A 66 -8.42 -5.56 -2.84
N MET A 67 -7.17 -5.25 -2.48
CA MET A 67 -6.69 -3.87 -2.32
C MET A 67 -6.84 -3.08 -3.62
N ALA A 68 -6.48 -3.67 -4.77
CA ALA A 68 -6.59 -3.00 -6.07
C ALA A 68 -8.04 -2.74 -6.50
N ARG A 69 -8.98 -3.63 -6.17
CA ARG A 69 -10.38 -3.51 -6.57
C ARG A 69 -11.19 -2.60 -5.65
N GLU A 70 -11.02 -2.74 -4.34
CA GLU A 70 -11.90 -2.11 -3.35
C GLU A 70 -11.28 -0.87 -2.70
N VAL A 71 -9.95 -0.84 -2.50
CA VAL A 71 -9.28 0.24 -1.74
C VAL A 71 -8.70 1.31 -2.66
N LEU A 72 -8.05 0.89 -3.75
CA LEU A 72 -7.46 1.80 -4.74
C LEU A 72 -8.44 2.86 -5.29
N PRO A 73 -9.70 2.56 -5.67
CA PRO A 73 -10.59 3.57 -6.24
C PRO A 73 -10.96 4.68 -5.25
N GLU A 74 -11.02 4.38 -3.96
CA GLU A 74 -11.36 5.36 -2.92
C GLU A 74 -10.21 6.36 -2.67
N ILE A 75 -8.95 5.92 -2.81
CA ILE A 75 -7.78 6.74 -2.46
C ILE A 75 -7.10 7.40 -3.66
N ARG A 76 -7.33 6.91 -4.89
CA ARG A 76 -6.55 7.34 -6.08
C ARG A 76 -6.71 8.83 -6.38
N ASP A 77 -7.91 9.36 -6.19
CA ASP A 77 -8.26 10.70 -6.67
C ASP A 77 -8.22 11.75 -5.52
N LEU A 78 -7.70 11.40 -4.33
CA LEU A 78 -7.68 12.24 -3.12
C LEU A 78 -7.02 13.62 -3.29
N PHE A 79 -5.94 13.71 -4.09
CA PHE A 79 -5.20 14.95 -4.31
C PHE A 79 -5.26 15.43 -5.76
N ALA A 80 -6.14 14.85 -6.58
CA ALA A 80 -6.20 15.11 -8.03
C ALA A 80 -6.54 16.56 -8.35
N ASP A 81 -7.32 17.23 -7.49
CA ASP A 81 -7.75 18.62 -7.68
C ASP A 81 -6.70 19.65 -7.21
N GLU A 82 -5.76 19.24 -6.36
CA GLU A 82 -4.82 20.15 -5.70
C GLU A 82 -3.38 20.04 -6.22
N TRP A 83 -2.96 18.85 -6.69
CA TRP A 83 -1.56 18.60 -7.01
C TRP A 83 -1.38 17.87 -8.35
N GLU A 84 -0.54 18.44 -9.21
CA GLU A 84 -0.12 17.80 -10.46
C GLU A 84 0.91 16.68 -10.17
N HIS A 85 0.57 15.43 -10.49
CA HIS A 85 1.41 14.25 -10.25
C HIS A 85 2.56 14.14 -11.26
N ARG A 86 3.54 15.06 -11.16
CA ARG A 86 4.64 15.19 -12.13
C ARG A 86 5.71 14.10 -12.04
N TRP A 87 5.81 13.42 -10.89
CA TRP A 87 6.91 12.50 -10.56
C TRP A 87 6.49 11.02 -10.56
N GLY A 88 5.27 10.70 -11.02
CA GLY A 88 4.77 9.33 -11.12
C GLY A 88 5.42 8.52 -12.24
N ILE A 89 5.38 7.19 -12.10
CA ILE A 89 5.74 6.27 -13.18
C ILE A 89 4.72 6.48 -14.31
N ARG A 90 5.17 7.09 -15.41
CA ARG A 90 4.34 7.19 -16.61
C ARG A 90 4.32 5.82 -17.28
N PRO A 91 3.15 5.37 -17.77
CA PRO A 91 3.12 4.24 -18.68
C PRO A 91 4.12 4.52 -19.80
N MET A 92 5.02 3.57 -20.07
CA MET A 92 5.81 3.63 -21.29
C MET A 92 4.85 3.62 -22.47
N GLU A 93 5.11 4.43 -23.48
CA GLU A 93 4.37 4.35 -24.73
C GLU A 93 4.51 2.92 -25.28
N ALA A 94 3.45 2.40 -25.90
CA ALA A 94 3.38 0.98 -26.29
C ALA A 94 4.47 0.58 -27.32
N ASP A 95 5.07 1.55 -28.00
CA ASP A 95 6.21 1.37 -28.90
C ASP A 95 7.57 1.35 -28.18
N GLU A 96 7.67 1.95 -26.98
CA GLU A 96 8.85 1.95 -26.11
C GLU A 96 8.89 0.74 -25.17
N SER A 97 7.73 0.11 -24.90
CA SER A 97 7.69 -1.19 -24.24
C SER A 97 8.24 -2.24 -25.20
N GLY A 98 9.57 -2.45 -25.15
CA GLY A 98 10.29 -3.35 -26.03
C GLY A 98 9.48 -4.62 -26.32
N SER A 99 9.30 -4.91 -27.61
CA SER A 99 8.44 -5.99 -28.09
C SER A 99 8.65 -7.24 -27.23
N PRO A 100 7.57 -7.91 -26.77
CA PRO A 100 7.70 -9.10 -25.94
C PRO A 100 8.64 -10.07 -26.65
N THR A 101 9.67 -10.54 -25.95
CA THR A 101 10.66 -11.46 -26.49
C THR A 101 9.95 -12.55 -27.29
N PRO A 102 10.30 -12.76 -28.58
CA PRO A 102 9.65 -13.77 -29.39
C PRO A 102 9.71 -15.13 -28.68
N PRO A 103 8.61 -15.90 -28.67
CA PRO A 103 8.62 -17.24 -28.08
C PRO A 103 9.68 -18.08 -28.81
N GLY A 104 10.79 -18.39 -28.12
CA GLY A 104 11.91 -19.15 -28.68
C GLY A 104 13.31 -18.68 -28.25
N MET A 105 13.46 -17.50 -27.64
CA MET A 105 14.76 -17.02 -27.14
C MET A 105 14.90 -17.31 -25.64
N ALA A 106 15.28 -18.55 -25.33
CA ALA A 106 15.64 -18.97 -23.99
C ALA A 106 17.07 -18.52 -23.64
N TRP A 107 17.24 -17.94 -22.46
CA TRP A 107 18.52 -17.97 -21.73
C TRP A 107 18.59 -19.26 -20.92
#